data_AF-A0A520ID41-F1
#
_entry.id   AF-A0A520ID41-F1
#
_cell.length_a   1.000
_cell.length_b   1.000
_cell.length_c   1.000
_cell.angle_alpha   90.00
_cell.angle_beta   90.00
_cell.angle_gamma   90.00
#
_symmetry.space_group_name_H-M   'P 1'
#
loop_
_entity.id
_entity.type
_entity.pdbx_description
1 polymer ?
#
loop_
_entity_poly.entity_id
_entity_poly.type
_entity_poly.pdbx_seq_one_letter_code
_entity_poly.pdbx_strand_id
1 'polypeptide(L)'
;WWLAQPFRCLAHNGEINTIRGNKNWMLSHEIRMASLAFGDNSEDIKPVIPAGASDTAALDAVFEAICRSGRDAPTAKLMLVPEAASPDMPPEHRAMYQYLASVMEPWDGPAALAMTDGRWAVAGMDRNALRPLRYTLTVDGLLIVGSESGMVVVPESTIIAKGRLGPGEMIAVDLDEGRLLQDRAVKDRISGEADYAAMIGEFHTLADLPSVEDAVVRYDRAELARRQVAAGQTIEDMELILSPMVESAKEAIGSMGDDTPLAVISDKPRLISQFFRQNFSQVTNPPIDPLRERHVMSLKTRFGNLANILDVRDQRERVLVLDSPVLTGEHWARLKAHFGGAVAEIDCTFDAGGGPEKLRAAIQRIRNEAEQAVRQGKSELFLTDEAIGEDRVGIAGVLAVAAVHTHLVRSGLRSYASINVRTAECLDTHYYAVLI
;
A
#
# COMPACT_ATOMS: atom_id res chain seq x y z
N TRP A 1 -6.14 2.71 -30.32
CA TRP A 1 -6.31 4.17 -30.48
C TRP A 1 -6.57 4.85 -29.15
N TRP A 2 -7.64 4.55 -28.41
CA TRP A 2 -7.93 5.25 -27.14
C TRP A 2 -6.88 5.06 -26.01
N LEU A 3 -6.02 4.04 -26.11
CA LEU A 3 -4.87 3.85 -25.22
C LEU A 3 -3.61 4.64 -25.61
N ALA A 4 -3.66 5.39 -26.73
CA ALA A 4 -2.57 6.28 -27.12
C ALA A 4 -2.54 7.51 -26.22
N GLN A 5 -1.34 7.96 -25.89
CA GLN A 5 -1.07 9.15 -25.07
C GLN A 5 -0.82 10.38 -25.96
N PRO A 6 -0.92 11.63 -25.41
CA PRO A 6 -1.27 12.00 -24.04
C PRO A 6 -2.70 11.63 -23.65
N PHE A 7 -2.93 11.36 -22.36
CA PHE A 7 -4.28 11.34 -21.79
C PHE A 7 -4.72 12.78 -21.45
N ARG A 8 -5.72 12.94 -20.57
CA ARG A 8 -6.36 14.25 -20.35
C ARG A 8 -5.44 15.21 -19.60
N CYS A 9 -4.75 14.70 -18.58
CA CYS A 9 -3.89 15.45 -17.70
C CYS A 9 -2.44 14.97 -17.74
N LEU A 10 -2.16 13.73 -18.15
CA LEU A 10 -0.77 13.23 -18.22
C LEU A 10 -0.35 12.50 -19.50
N ALA A 11 0.96 12.51 -19.70
CA ALA A 11 1.71 11.49 -20.43
C ALA A 11 2.74 10.84 -19.49
N HIS A 12 3.02 9.56 -19.71
CA HIS A 12 3.83 8.69 -18.89
C HIS A 12 4.70 7.79 -19.76
N ASN A 13 6.01 7.90 -19.54
CA ASN A 13 6.98 6.91 -19.99
C ASN A 13 7.34 6.02 -18.81
N GLY A 14 6.91 4.76 -18.85
CA GLY A 14 7.08 3.89 -17.68
C GLY A 14 6.02 2.80 -17.57
N GLU A 15 5.95 2.19 -16.39
CA GLU A 15 4.96 1.18 -16.02
C GLU A 15 4.67 1.25 -14.52
N ILE A 16 3.39 1.32 -14.13
CA ILE A 16 2.99 1.31 -12.72
C ILE A 16 2.83 -0.14 -12.25
N ASN A 17 3.81 -0.65 -11.49
CA ASN A 17 3.82 -2.05 -11.05
C ASN A 17 2.86 -2.33 -9.87
N THR A 18 2.40 -1.29 -9.19
CA THR A 18 1.44 -1.34 -8.07
C THR A 18 -0.03 -1.27 -8.52
N ILE A 19 -0.30 -1.20 -9.83
CA ILE A 19 -1.60 -0.83 -10.39
C ILE A 19 -2.80 -1.64 -9.89
N ARG A 20 -2.63 -2.95 -9.64
CA ARG A 20 -3.73 -3.80 -9.15
C ARG A 20 -4.15 -3.40 -7.73
N GLY A 21 -3.19 -3.11 -6.86
CA GLY A 21 -3.44 -2.60 -5.52
C GLY A 21 -4.13 -1.24 -5.59
N ASN A 22 -3.57 -0.33 -6.40
CA ASN A 22 -4.10 1.03 -6.53
C ASN A 22 -5.54 1.04 -7.05
N LYS A 23 -5.86 0.24 -8.08
CA LYS A 23 -7.23 0.10 -8.59
C LYS A 23 -8.20 -0.39 -7.51
N ASN A 24 -7.79 -1.36 -6.69
CA ASN A 24 -8.63 -1.89 -5.61
C ASN A 24 -8.80 -0.90 -4.46
N TRP A 25 -7.75 -0.16 -4.09
CA TRP A 25 -7.83 0.93 -3.11
C TRP A 25 -8.76 2.04 -3.59
N MET A 26 -8.71 2.38 -4.89
CA MET A 26 -9.63 3.37 -5.46
C MET A 26 -11.10 2.98 -5.31
N LEU A 27 -11.47 1.70 -5.40
CA LEU A 27 -12.86 1.27 -5.12
C LEU A 27 -13.34 1.67 -3.71
N SER A 28 -12.42 1.73 -2.73
CA SER A 28 -12.73 2.15 -1.36
C SER A 28 -12.65 3.67 -1.21
N HIS A 29 -11.70 4.33 -1.88
CA HIS A 29 -11.47 5.78 -1.83
C HIS A 29 -12.54 6.58 -2.58
N GLU A 30 -12.99 6.09 -3.73
CA GLU A 30 -13.98 6.74 -4.60
C GLU A 30 -15.29 7.06 -3.87
N ILE A 31 -15.70 6.21 -2.91
CA ILE A 31 -16.93 6.39 -2.13
C ILE A 31 -16.90 7.73 -1.38
N ARG A 32 -15.79 8.05 -0.70
CA ARG A 32 -15.64 9.28 0.09
C ARG A 32 -15.25 10.47 -0.78
N MET A 33 -14.34 10.25 -1.73
CA MET A 33 -13.83 11.28 -2.63
C MET A 33 -14.97 11.94 -3.42
N ALA A 34 -15.84 11.11 -4.01
CA ALA A 34 -16.88 11.61 -4.90
C ALA A 34 -17.95 12.43 -4.16
N SER A 35 -18.33 12.01 -2.95
CA SER A 35 -19.40 12.63 -2.18
C SER A 35 -19.09 14.07 -1.73
N LEU A 36 -17.81 14.40 -1.46
CA LEU A 36 -17.43 15.74 -0.99
C LEU A 36 -17.11 16.70 -2.14
N ALA A 37 -16.35 16.26 -3.14
CA ALA A 37 -15.90 17.15 -4.21
C ALA A 37 -16.98 17.43 -5.26
N PHE A 38 -17.87 16.47 -5.51
CA PHE A 38 -18.78 16.53 -6.65
C PHE A 38 -20.27 16.53 -6.26
N GLY A 39 -20.57 16.48 -4.96
CA GLY A 39 -21.93 16.64 -4.42
C GLY A 39 -22.93 15.70 -5.11
N ASP A 40 -24.00 16.28 -5.66
CA ASP A 40 -25.08 15.54 -6.34
C ASP A 40 -24.61 14.74 -7.57
N ASN A 41 -23.46 15.10 -8.16
CA ASN A 41 -22.87 14.42 -9.31
C ASN A 41 -21.88 13.31 -8.90
N SER A 42 -21.83 12.93 -7.62
CA SER A 42 -20.87 11.93 -7.14
C SER A 42 -21.00 10.56 -7.81
N GLU A 43 -22.21 10.17 -8.20
CA GLU A 43 -22.45 8.88 -8.88
C GLU A 43 -22.09 8.92 -10.37
N ASP A 44 -22.12 10.09 -11.02
CA ASP A 44 -21.75 10.24 -12.44
C ASP A 44 -20.25 10.03 -12.66
N ILE A 45 -19.45 10.22 -11.61
CA ILE A 45 -17.99 10.15 -11.65
C ILE A 45 -17.48 8.74 -11.31
N LYS A 46 -18.33 7.87 -10.75
CA LYS A 46 -17.97 6.50 -10.41
C LYS A 46 -18.27 5.53 -11.56
N PRO A 47 -17.39 4.55 -11.84
CA PRO A 47 -16.06 4.40 -11.27
C PRO A 47 -15.10 5.45 -11.84
N VAL A 48 -14.20 5.99 -11.01
CA VAL A 48 -13.21 6.99 -11.46
C VAL A 48 -12.26 6.35 -12.46
N ILE A 49 -11.85 5.11 -12.22
CA ILE A 49 -11.03 4.35 -13.16
C ILE A 49 -11.94 3.57 -14.13
N PRO A 50 -11.94 3.89 -15.44
CA PRO A 50 -12.75 3.16 -16.41
C PRO A 50 -12.30 1.71 -16.58
N ALA A 51 -13.25 0.82 -16.87
CA ALA A 51 -12.95 -0.56 -17.24
C ALA A 51 -12.06 -0.62 -18.49
N GLY A 52 -11.06 -1.50 -18.47
CA GLY A 52 -10.11 -1.64 -19.58
C GLY A 52 -9.02 -0.56 -19.66
N ALA A 53 -8.98 0.40 -18.72
CA ALA A 53 -7.91 1.39 -18.64
C ALA A 53 -6.53 0.74 -18.47
N SER A 54 -5.55 1.21 -19.25
CA SER A 54 -4.13 0.94 -18.99
C SER A 54 -3.74 1.48 -17.61
N ASP A 55 -2.55 1.10 -17.15
CA ASP A 55 -1.97 1.64 -15.92
C ASP A 55 -1.90 3.17 -15.92
N THR A 56 -1.47 3.74 -17.05
CA THR A 56 -1.36 5.18 -17.25
C THR A 56 -2.73 5.85 -17.35
N ALA A 57 -3.69 5.25 -18.05
CA ALA A 57 -5.05 5.78 -18.13
C ALA A 57 -5.74 5.80 -16.77
N ALA A 58 -5.44 4.80 -15.92
CA ALA A 58 -5.94 4.76 -14.55
C ALA A 58 -5.28 5.86 -13.68
N LEU A 59 -3.96 6.07 -13.83
CA LEU A 59 -3.25 7.16 -13.17
C LEU A 59 -3.80 8.54 -13.60
N ASP A 60 -4.08 8.73 -14.89
CA ASP A 60 -4.70 9.95 -15.44
C ASP A 60 -6.03 10.25 -14.79
N ALA A 61 -6.90 9.25 -14.70
CA ALA A 61 -8.25 9.44 -14.17
C ALA A 61 -8.23 9.85 -12.69
N VAL A 62 -7.35 9.23 -11.89
CA VAL A 62 -7.20 9.59 -10.47
C VAL A 62 -6.52 10.95 -10.33
N PHE A 63 -5.50 11.25 -11.13
CA PHE A 63 -4.84 12.55 -11.16
C PHE A 63 -5.82 13.67 -11.53
N GLU A 64 -6.64 13.46 -12.56
CA GLU A 64 -7.70 14.39 -12.97
C GLU A 64 -8.71 14.60 -11.84
N ALA A 65 -9.18 13.54 -11.17
CA ALA A 65 -10.11 13.66 -10.06
C ALA A 65 -9.54 14.47 -8.89
N ILE A 66 -8.26 14.28 -8.55
CA ILE A 66 -7.56 15.06 -7.51
C ILE A 66 -7.43 16.53 -7.95
N CYS A 67 -7.11 16.80 -9.21
CA CYS A 67 -6.98 18.18 -9.69
C CYS A 67 -8.34 18.89 -9.73
N ARG A 68 -9.38 18.21 -10.25
CA ARG A 68 -10.74 18.76 -10.36
C ARG A 68 -11.43 18.95 -9.02
N SER A 69 -10.95 18.29 -7.97
CA SER A 69 -11.41 18.52 -6.59
C SER A 69 -10.68 19.67 -5.87
N GLY A 70 -9.74 20.35 -6.54
CA GLY A 70 -9.15 21.60 -6.08
C GLY A 70 -7.69 21.54 -5.66
N ARG A 71 -6.99 20.40 -5.84
CA ARG A 71 -5.53 20.34 -5.71
C ARG A 71 -4.87 20.74 -7.02
N ASP A 72 -3.68 21.32 -6.96
CA ASP A 72 -2.91 21.62 -8.17
C ASP A 72 -2.11 20.39 -8.66
N ALA A 73 -1.68 20.42 -9.92
CA ALA A 73 -0.92 19.33 -10.53
C ALA A 73 0.38 18.98 -9.76
N PRO A 74 1.17 19.94 -9.25
CA PRO A 74 2.31 19.64 -8.38
C PRO A 74 1.93 18.84 -7.12
N THR A 75 0.85 19.23 -6.43
CA THR A 75 0.39 18.52 -5.23
C THR A 75 -0.13 17.13 -5.58
N ALA A 76 -0.91 16.99 -6.67
CA ALA A 76 -1.38 15.71 -7.15
C ALA A 76 -0.22 14.74 -7.48
N LYS A 77 0.86 15.25 -8.09
CA LYS A 77 2.10 14.49 -8.31
C LYS A 77 2.66 14.00 -6.99
N LEU A 78 2.79 14.86 -5.98
CA LEU A 78 3.35 14.47 -4.69
C LEU A 78 2.48 13.49 -3.91
N MET A 79 1.16 13.54 -4.09
CA MET A 79 0.22 12.60 -3.47
C MET A 79 0.30 11.21 -4.10
N LEU A 80 0.31 11.13 -5.42
CA LEU A 80 0.28 9.84 -6.13
C LEU A 80 1.67 9.24 -6.31
N VAL A 81 2.68 10.06 -6.61
CA VAL A 81 4.06 9.62 -6.90
C VAL A 81 5.04 10.40 -5.99
N PRO A 82 5.01 10.12 -4.67
CA PRO A 82 5.84 10.81 -3.68
C PRO A 82 7.33 10.47 -3.81
N GLU A 83 8.18 11.36 -3.31
CA GLU A 83 9.61 11.08 -3.14
C GLU A 83 9.83 10.05 -2.00
N ALA A 84 10.91 9.27 -2.08
CA ALA A 84 11.35 8.48 -0.93
C ALA A 84 11.92 9.38 0.17
N ALA A 85 11.66 9.03 1.43
CA ALA A 85 12.21 9.78 2.54
C ALA A 85 13.74 9.63 2.57
N SER A 86 14.47 10.75 2.59
CA SER A 86 15.93 10.78 2.70
C SER A 86 16.36 11.44 4.02
N PRO A 87 17.59 11.19 4.52
CA PRO A 87 18.11 11.87 5.71
C PRO A 87 18.20 13.39 5.55
N ASP A 88 18.53 13.87 4.34
CA ASP A 88 18.72 15.29 4.02
C ASP A 88 17.41 16.04 3.72
N MET A 89 16.28 15.33 3.74
CA MET A 89 14.95 15.92 3.52
C MET A 89 14.57 16.87 4.67
N PRO A 90 14.15 18.10 4.35
CA PRO A 90 13.69 19.08 5.34
C PRO A 90 12.57 18.55 6.23
N PRO A 91 12.49 18.97 7.50
CA PRO A 91 11.42 18.57 8.41
C PRO A 91 10.02 18.87 7.85
N GLU A 92 9.82 20.03 7.23
CA GLU A 92 8.53 20.44 6.66
C GLU A 92 8.12 19.55 5.49
N HIS A 93 9.06 19.19 4.62
CA HIS A 93 8.83 18.27 3.50
C HIS A 93 8.51 16.87 4.01
N ARG A 94 9.24 16.42 5.03
CA ARG A 94 9.01 15.13 5.67
C ARG A 94 7.62 15.04 6.28
N ALA A 95 7.18 16.08 6.99
CA ALA A 95 5.83 16.16 7.53
C ALA A 95 4.78 16.15 6.41
N MET A 96 4.96 16.95 5.36
CA MET A 96 4.08 16.91 4.19
C MET A 96 3.98 15.49 3.59
N TYR A 97 5.10 14.82 3.31
CA TYR A 97 5.07 13.46 2.75
C TYR A 97 4.47 12.43 3.70
N GLN A 98 4.69 12.55 5.01
CA GLN A 98 4.07 11.66 5.99
C GLN A 98 2.54 11.80 5.99
N TYR A 99 2.04 13.03 5.85
CA TYR A 99 0.61 13.32 5.71
C TYR A 99 0.06 12.81 4.37
N LEU A 100 0.73 13.09 3.26
CA LEU A 100 0.27 12.61 1.95
C LEU A 100 0.23 11.07 1.91
N ALA A 101 1.20 10.40 2.54
CA ALA A 101 1.24 8.95 2.65
C ALA A 101 0.24 8.36 3.66
N SER A 102 -0.39 9.16 4.53
CA SER A 102 -1.56 8.69 5.29
C SER A 102 -2.85 8.78 4.47
N VAL A 103 -2.86 9.66 3.46
CA VAL A 103 -4.01 9.95 2.59
C VAL A 103 -4.08 9.01 1.38
N MET A 104 -2.98 8.81 0.67
CA MET A 104 -2.96 8.10 -0.61
C MET A 104 -1.79 7.11 -0.65
N GLU A 105 -2.07 5.88 -1.08
CA GLU A 105 -1.04 4.89 -1.33
C GLU A 105 -0.24 5.25 -2.60
N PRO A 106 1.10 5.10 -2.61
CA PRO A 106 1.91 5.44 -3.77
C PRO A 106 1.59 4.61 -5.01
N TRP A 107 1.53 5.28 -6.16
CA TRP A 107 1.48 4.70 -7.49
C TRP A 107 2.90 4.47 -8.00
N ASP A 108 3.50 3.38 -7.53
CA ASP A 108 4.91 3.05 -7.76
C ASP A 108 5.15 2.29 -9.08
N GLY A 109 6.40 2.36 -9.54
CA GLY A 109 6.90 1.82 -10.79
C GLY A 109 7.76 2.85 -11.54
N PRO A 110 8.55 2.44 -12.56
CA PRO A 110 9.29 3.39 -13.38
C PRO A 110 8.34 4.42 -13.98
N ALA A 111 8.58 5.71 -13.77
CA ALA A 111 7.70 6.75 -14.29
C ALA A 111 8.45 8.07 -14.54
N ALA A 112 8.56 8.45 -15.81
CA ALA A 112 8.80 9.83 -16.22
C ALA A 112 7.47 10.43 -16.70
N LEU A 113 7.03 11.49 -16.03
CA LEU A 113 5.68 12.05 -16.18
C LEU A 113 5.74 13.47 -16.74
N ALA A 114 4.85 13.77 -17.67
CA ALA A 114 4.52 15.13 -18.10
C ALA A 114 3.03 15.37 -17.81
N MET A 115 2.71 16.38 -17.02
CA MET A 115 1.39 16.57 -16.39
C MET A 115 0.93 18.02 -16.51
N THR A 116 -0.39 18.21 -16.54
CA THR A 116 -1.02 19.53 -16.41
C THR A 116 -2.42 19.46 -15.83
N ASP A 117 -2.80 20.48 -15.06
CA ASP A 117 -4.17 20.74 -14.61
C ASP A 117 -4.85 21.87 -15.41
N GLY A 118 -4.15 22.43 -16.40
CA GLY A 118 -4.56 23.59 -17.19
C GLY A 118 -3.89 24.91 -16.78
N ARG A 119 -3.36 25.03 -15.55
CA ARG A 119 -2.57 26.19 -15.09
C ARG A 119 -1.10 25.82 -14.94
N TRP A 120 -0.81 24.68 -14.32
CA TRP A 120 0.54 24.20 -14.10
C TRP A 120 0.94 23.24 -15.21
N ALA A 121 2.16 23.41 -15.72
CA ALA A 121 2.83 22.40 -16.53
C ALA A 121 3.95 21.78 -15.69
N VAL A 122 3.89 20.47 -15.45
CA VAL A 122 4.77 19.76 -14.52
C VAL A 122 5.45 18.60 -15.21
N ALA A 123 6.77 18.48 -15.04
CA ALA A 123 7.48 17.25 -15.34
C ALA A 123 8.01 16.65 -14.05
N GLY A 124 7.83 15.35 -13.85
CA GLY A 124 8.13 14.69 -12.57
C GLY A 124 8.63 13.27 -12.75
N MET A 125 9.36 12.81 -11.74
CA MET A 125 9.96 11.48 -11.71
C MET A 125 9.36 10.59 -10.61
N ASP A 126 9.36 9.28 -10.85
CA ASP A 126 9.18 8.27 -9.82
C ASP A 126 10.26 8.35 -8.74
N ARG A 127 10.01 7.70 -7.61
CA ARG A 127 10.84 7.81 -6.41
C ARG A 127 12.27 7.27 -6.56
N ASN A 128 12.55 6.49 -7.60
CA ASN A 128 13.82 5.84 -7.88
C ASN A 128 14.49 6.36 -9.17
N ALA A 129 13.81 7.24 -9.92
CA ALA A 129 14.25 7.72 -11.23
C ALA A 129 14.62 6.61 -12.20
N LEU A 130 13.73 5.64 -12.39
CA LEU A 130 13.97 4.47 -13.23
C LEU A 130 13.85 4.80 -14.74
N ARG A 131 13.48 6.03 -15.09
CA ARG A 131 13.40 6.54 -16.46
C ARG A 131 14.21 7.84 -16.62
N PRO A 132 14.78 8.11 -17.80
CA PRO A 132 15.51 9.35 -18.03
C PRO A 132 14.53 10.50 -18.29
N LEU A 133 14.83 11.67 -17.71
CA LEU A 133 14.12 12.92 -18.00
C LEU A 133 15.09 14.09 -17.89
N ARG A 134 15.35 14.74 -19.02
CA ARG A 134 16.29 15.86 -19.17
C ARG A 134 15.55 17.12 -19.53
N TYR A 135 16.11 18.26 -19.15
CA TYR A 135 15.56 19.56 -19.54
C TYR A 135 16.62 20.53 -20.05
N THR A 136 16.19 21.44 -20.90
CA THR A 136 16.95 22.59 -21.39
C THR A 136 16.11 23.85 -21.17
N LEU A 137 16.71 24.87 -20.55
CA LEU A 137 16.12 26.19 -20.36
C LEU A 137 16.84 27.20 -21.26
N THR A 138 16.08 28.00 -22.00
CA THR A 138 16.61 28.98 -22.95
C THR A 138 16.44 30.43 -22.50
N VAL A 139 17.18 31.35 -23.11
CA VAL A 139 17.17 32.79 -22.81
C VAL A 139 15.84 33.49 -23.13
N ASP A 140 15.08 32.94 -24.06
CA ASP A 140 13.73 33.37 -24.41
C ASP A 140 12.64 32.74 -23.50
N GLY A 141 13.05 32.02 -22.45
CA GLY A 141 12.15 31.52 -21.41
C GLY A 141 11.46 30.20 -21.73
N LEU A 142 11.92 29.45 -22.74
CA LEU A 142 11.37 28.12 -23.03
C LEU A 142 12.01 27.06 -22.14
N LEU A 143 11.16 26.26 -21.50
CA LEU A 143 11.55 25.02 -20.83
C LEU A 143 11.21 23.84 -21.74
N ILE A 144 12.24 23.15 -22.23
CA ILE A 144 12.09 21.95 -23.04
C ILE A 144 12.45 20.75 -22.18
N VAL A 145 11.51 19.82 -21.99
CA VAL A 145 11.71 18.59 -21.22
C VAL A 145 11.50 17.38 -22.12
N GLY A 146 12.36 16.37 -22.01
CA GLY A 146 12.25 15.15 -22.81
C GLY A 146 13.03 13.98 -22.21
N SER A 147 12.71 12.77 -22.67
CA SER A 147 13.42 11.54 -22.25
C SER A 147 14.89 11.54 -22.67
N GLU A 148 15.21 12.26 -23.75
CA GLU A 148 16.54 12.40 -24.31
C GLU A 148 16.92 13.87 -24.50
N SER A 149 18.21 14.18 -24.35
CA SER A 149 18.74 15.48 -24.72
C SER A 149 18.93 15.55 -26.24
N GLY A 150 18.58 16.68 -26.85
CA GLY A 150 18.76 16.90 -28.30
C GLY A 150 17.54 16.55 -29.16
N MET A 151 16.40 16.22 -28.54
CA MET A 151 15.12 16.01 -29.25
C MET A 151 14.65 17.27 -30.00
N VAL A 152 14.93 18.45 -29.44
CA VAL A 152 14.65 19.74 -30.05
C VAL A 152 15.97 20.47 -30.25
N VAL A 153 16.24 20.84 -31.50
CA VAL A 153 17.45 21.58 -31.85
C VAL A 153 17.29 23.03 -31.39
N VAL A 154 18.14 23.44 -30.45
CA VAL A 154 18.23 24.82 -29.96
C VAL A 154 19.66 25.33 -30.14
N PRO A 155 19.87 26.61 -30.53
CA PRO A 155 21.21 27.16 -30.62
C PRO A 155 21.90 27.12 -29.24
N GLU A 156 23.12 26.57 -29.15
CA GLU A 156 23.83 26.49 -27.87
C GLU A 156 24.03 27.86 -27.19
N SER A 157 24.09 28.93 -27.97
CA SER A 157 24.20 30.31 -27.46
C SER A 157 22.93 30.81 -26.75
N THR A 158 21.77 30.17 -26.93
CA THR A 158 20.52 30.56 -26.28
C THR A 158 20.25 29.75 -25.02
N ILE A 159 21.13 28.81 -24.64
CA ILE A 159 20.89 27.90 -23.52
C ILE A 159 21.40 28.51 -22.22
N ILE A 160 20.50 28.69 -21.25
CA ILE A 160 20.83 29.13 -19.89
C ILE A 160 21.25 27.93 -19.03
N ALA A 161 20.50 26.84 -19.12
CA ALA A 161 20.73 25.68 -18.28
C ALA A 161 20.36 24.38 -19.02
N LYS A 162 21.13 23.33 -18.75
CA LYS A 162 20.79 21.94 -19.07
C LYS A 162 20.82 21.15 -17.78
N GLY A 163 19.79 20.34 -17.55
CA GLY A 163 19.67 19.54 -16.35
C GLY A 163 18.95 18.22 -16.58
N ARG A 164 18.74 17.50 -15.48
CA ARG A 164 17.96 16.27 -15.41
C ARG A 164 17.18 16.24 -14.12
N LEU A 165 16.10 15.47 -14.10
CA LEU A 165 15.37 15.17 -12.87
C LEU A 165 15.90 13.86 -12.26
N GLY A 166 16.21 13.92 -10.98
CA GLY A 166 16.59 12.79 -10.14
C GLY A 166 15.39 12.11 -9.46
N PRO A 167 15.67 11.17 -8.55
CA PRO A 167 14.64 10.40 -7.85
C PRO A 167 13.63 11.29 -7.12
N GLY A 168 12.34 11.12 -7.44
CA GLY A 168 11.22 11.87 -6.86
C GLY A 168 11.14 13.36 -7.19
N GLU A 169 12.11 13.89 -7.94
CA GLU A 169 12.17 15.31 -8.29
C GLU A 169 11.07 15.72 -9.28
N MET A 170 10.77 17.02 -9.31
CA MET A 170 9.92 17.63 -10.33
C MET A 170 10.37 19.05 -10.71
N ILE A 171 9.87 19.53 -11.84
CA ILE A 171 9.98 20.92 -12.29
C ILE A 171 8.59 21.35 -12.75
N ALA A 172 8.18 22.56 -12.38
CA ALA A 172 6.84 23.06 -12.63
C ALA A 172 6.87 24.49 -13.15
N VAL A 173 5.99 24.80 -14.10
CA VAL A 173 5.77 26.17 -14.59
C VAL A 173 4.34 26.55 -14.26
N ASP A 174 4.17 27.65 -13.54
CA ASP A 174 2.88 28.33 -13.40
C ASP A 174 2.66 29.15 -14.66
N LEU A 175 1.68 28.77 -15.48
CA LEU A 175 1.40 29.45 -16.74
C LEU A 175 0.67 30.78 -16.54
N ASP A 176 -0.05 30.95 -15.43
CA ASP A 176 -0.76 32.20 -15.12
C ASP A 176 0.24 33.28 -14.67
N GLU A 177 1.24 32.89 -13.86
CA GLU A 177 2.28 33.81 -13.37
C GLU A 177 3.53 33.85 -14.26
N GLY A 178 3.65 32.94 -15.23
CA GLY A 178 4.85 32.79 -16.06
C GLY A 178 6.10 32.41 -15.27
N ARG A 179 5.93 31.66 -14.17
CA ARG A 179 7.00 31.41 -13.19
C ARG A 179 7.45 29.96 -13.23
N LEU A 180 8.76 29.76 -13.43
CA LEU A 180 9.42 28.47 -13.29
C LEU A 180 9.77 28.20 -11.82
N LEU A 181 9.37 27.04 -11.32
CA LEU A 181 9.77 26.50 -10.04
C LEU A 181 10.55 25.19 -10.25
N GLN A 182 11.77 25.17 -9.73
CA GLN A 182 12.55 23.94 -9.60
C GLN A 182 12.09 23.14 -8.37
N ASP A 183 12.47 21.87 -8.32
CA ASP A 183 12.03 20.88 -7.34
C ASP A 183 11.87 21.41 -5.91
N ARG A 184 12.97 21.96 -5.36
CA ARG A 184 13.01 22.47 -4.00
C ARG A 184 11.97 23.56 -3.75
N ALA A 185 11.85 24.51 -4.68
CA ALA A 185 10.91 25.63 -4.56
C ALA A 185 9.45 25.18 -4.68
N VAL A 186 9.17 24.15 -5.49
CA VAL A 186 7.83 23.56 -5.55
C VAL A 186 7.48 22.89 -4.21
N LYS A 187 8.40 22.09 -3.66
CA LYS A 187 8.18 21.39 -2.39
C LYS A 187 8.08 22.37 -1.22
N ASP A 188 8.94 23.39 -1.15
CA ASP A 188 8.89 24.44 -0.13
C ASP A 188 7.54 25.18 -0.15
N ARG A 189 7.02 25.50 -1.36
CA ARG A 189 5.69 26.12 -1.51
C ARG A 189 4.62 25.22 -0.93
N ILE A 190 4.52 23.98 -1.42
CA ILE A 190 3.44 23.06 -1.02
C ILE A 190 3.54 22.79 0.48
N SER A 191 4.72 22.49 1.02
CA SER A 191 4.91 22.26 2.46
C SER A 191 4.57 23.48 3.33
N GLY A 192 4.57 24.69 2.76
CA GLY A 192 4.21 25.93 3.43
C GLY A 192 2.72 26.31 3.32
N GLU A 193 1.91 25.57 2.56
CA GLU A 193 0.48 25.86 2.39
C GLU A 193 -0.35 25.50 3.63
N ALA A 194 0.14 24.57 4.44
CA ALA A 194 -0.50 24.12 5.67
C ALA A 194 0.54 23.65 6.69
N ASP A 195 0.16 23.64 7.96
CA ASP A 195 0.96 23.03 9.02
C ASP A 195 0.78 21.50 9.00
N TYR A 196 1.44 20.83 8.05
CA TYR A 196 1.35 19.38 7.90
C TYR A 196 1.78 18.62 9.15
N ALA A 197 2.72 19.18 9.93
CA ALA A 197 3.15 18.57 11.19
C ALA A 197 2.01 18.56 12.21
N ALA A 198 1.24 19.65 12.30
CA ALA A 198 0.05 19.67 13.14
C ALA A 198 -1.10 18.79 12.61
N MET A 199 -1.25 18.67 11.27
CA MET A 199 -2.30 17.87 10.64
C MET A 199 -2.11 16.35 10.77
N ILE A 200 -0.87 15.90 10.96
CA ILE A 200 -0.57 14.50 11.26
C ILE A 200 -1.02 14.11 12.68
N GLY A 201 -1.13 15.09 13.59
CA GLY A 201 -1.31 14.86 15.01
C GLY A 201 -0.11 14.18 15.66
N GLU A 202 -0.33 13.50 16.78
CA GLU A 202 0.67 12.62 17.41
C GLU A 202 0.60 11.24 16.75
N PHE A 203 1.67 10.83 16.05
CA PHE A 203 1.83 9.44 15.65
C PHE A 203 2.10 8.60 16.89
N HIS A 204 1.15 7.74 17.24
CA HIS A 204 1.43 6.68 18.20
C HIS A 204 2.22 5.59 17.49
N THR A 205 3.17 5.03 18.22
CA THR A 205 3.90 3.82 17.88
C THR A 205 3.50 2.72 18.86
N LEU A 206 3.97 1.49 18.61
CA LEU A 206 3.79 0.38 19.56
C LEU A 206 4.37 0.67 20.96
N ALA A 207 5.36 1.55 21.04
CA ALA A 207 5.99 1.93 22.31
C ALA A 207 5.06 2.78 23.19
N ASP A 208 4.10 3.48 22.58
CA ASP A 208 3.14 4.36 23.25
C ASP A 208 1.87 3.61 23.71
N LEU A 209 1.74 2.34 23.34
CA LEU A 209 0.59 1.51 23.67
C LEU A 209 0.69 0.93 25.08
N PRO A 210 -0.46 0.68 25.76
CA PRO A 210 -0.46 0.11 27.09
C PRO A 210 0.23 -1.26 27.11
N SER A 211 1.08 -1.53 28.10
CA SER A 211 1.62 -2.86 28.34
C SER A 211 0.52 -3.79 28.82
N VAL A 212 0.51 -5.03 28.34
CA VAL A 212 -0.43 -6.08 28.75
C VAL A 212 0.36 -7.22 29.38
N GLU A 213 0.06 -7.55 30.64
CA GLU A 213 0.64 -8.71 31.32
C GLU A 213 0.13 -10.02 30.69
N ASP A 214 0.97 -11.06 30.68
CA ASP A 214 0.65 -12.38 30.11
C ASP A 214 0.12 -12.36 28.66
N ALA A 215 0.61 -11.41 27.85
CA ALA A 215 0.17 -11.20 26.48
C ALA A 215 0.42 -12.37 25.50
N VAL A 216 1.32 -13.30 25.85
CA VAL A 216 1.73 -14.39 24.97
C VAL A 216 1.03 -15.68 25.37
N VAL A 217 0.26 -16.24 24.44
CA VAL A 217 -0.36 -17.55 24.58
C VAL A 217 0.72 -18.62 24.60
N ARG A 218 0.74 -19.42 25.66
CA ARG A 218 1.70 -20.52 25.84
C ARG A 218 0.94 -21.84 25.96
N TYR A 219 1.42 -22.84 25.23
CA TYR A 219 0.93 -24.20 25.31
C TYR A 219 1.99 -25.09 25.94
N ASP A 220 1.56 -26.15 26.62
CA ASP A 220 2.49 -27.22 26.97
C ASP A 220 3.01 -27.91 25.70
N ARG A 221 4.08 -28.70 25.84
CA ARG A 221 4.74 -29.33 24.69
C ARG A 221 3.82 -30.27 23.89
N ALA A 222 2.92 -30.98 24.56
CA ALA A 222 2.06 -31.96 23.89
C ALA A 222 0.97 -31.26 23.08
N GLU A 223 0.37 -30.22 23.64
CA GLU A 223 -0.64 -29.39 22.97
C GLU A 223 -0.02 -28.57 21.84
N LEU A 224 1.17 -27.99 22.05
CA LEU A 224 1.90 -27.29 21.00
C LEU A 224 2.15 -28.21 19.80
N ALA A 225 2.66 -29.43 20.04
CA ALA A 225 2.91 -30.39 18.96
C ALA A 225 1.63 -30.75 18.18
N ARG A 226 0.49 -30.91 18.84
CA ARG A 226 -0.80 -31.15 18.17
C ARG A 226 -1.21 -29.97 17.29
N ARG A 227 -1.07 -28.75 17.79
CA ARG A 227 -1.38 -27.52 17.04
C ARG A 227 -0.45 -27.34 15.83
N GLN A 228 0.84 -27.63 15.98
CA GLN A 228 1.79 -27.61 14.88
C GLN A 228 1.41 -28.60 13.77
N VAL A 229 1.02 -29.83 14.15
CA VAL A 229 0.53 -30.83 13.19
C VAL A 229 -0.76 -30.37 12.50
N ALA A 230 -1.71 -29.80 13.25
CA ALA A 230 -2.94 -29.24 12.69
C ALA A 230 -2.67 -28.07 11.72
N ALA A 231 -1.65 -27.25 12.00
CA ALA A 231 -1.17 -26.17 11.15
C ALA A 231 -0.30 -26.63 9.98
N GLY A 232 -0.13 -27.95 9.79
CA GLY A 232 0.66 -28.52 8.69
C GLY A 232 2.17 -28.35 8.84
N GLN A 233 2.67 -28.00 10.03
CA GLN A 233 4.09 -27.81 10.30
C GLN A 233 4.78 -29.14 10.56
N THR A 234 6.03 -29.23 10.12
CA THR A 234 6.89 -30.41 10.24
C THR A 234 8.16 -30.11 11.05
N ILE A 235 8.90 -31.15 11.43
CA ILE A 235 10.22 -30.98 12.05
C ILE A 235 11.19 -30.27 11.09
N GLU A 236 11.09 -30.55 9.80
CA GLU A 236 11.88 -29.89 8.77
C GLU A 236 11.62 -28.39 8.72
N ASP A 237 10.35 -27.96 8.84
CA ASP A 237 10.00 -26.54 8.94
C ASP A 237 10.62 -25.89 10.18
N MET A 238 10.63 -26.59 11.32
CA MET A 238 11.23 -26.08 12.56
C MET A 238 12.74 -25.95 12.46
N GLU A 239 13.43 -26.98 11.96
CA GLU A 239 14.89 -27.05 11.92
C GLU A 239 15.49 -26.23 10.77
N LEU A 240 14.92 -26.33 9.57
CA LEU A 240 15.47 -25.71 8.37
C LEU A 240 14.97 -24.28 8.14
N ILE A 241 13.74 -23.95 8.54
CA ILE A 241 13.15 -22.63 8.27
C ILE A 241 13.12 -21.76 9.52
N LEU A 242 12.50 -22.22 10.61
CA LEU A 242 12.32 -21.39 11.81
C LEU A 242 13.64 -21.18 12.57
N SER A 243 14.45 -22.23 12.78
CA SER A 243 15.69 -22.11 13.56
C SER A 243 16.66 -21.06 13.00
N PRO A 244 16.96 -21.02 11.68
CA PRO A 244 17.83 -19.98 11.12
C PRO A 244 17.25 -18.57 11.25
N MET A 245 15.92 -18.40 11.13
CA MET A 245 15.26 -17.11 11.33
C MET A 245 15.44 -16.59 12.75
N VAL A 246 15.37 -17.47 13.75
CA VAL A 246 15.55 -17.12 15.16
C VAL A 246 17.02 -16.85 15.49
N GLU A 247 17.93 -17.72 15.06
CA GLU A 247 19.34 -17.65 15.44
C GLU A 247 20.10 -16.54 14.70
N SER A 248 19.80 -16.34 13.42
CA SER A 248 20.58 -15.46 12.54
C SER A 248 19.84 -14.20 12.09
N ALA A 249 18.54 -14.08 12.41
CA ALA A 249 17.66 -13.02 11.90
C ALA A 249 17.64 -12.93 10.36
N LYS A 250 17.80 -14.07 9.70
CA LYS A 250 17.78 -14.22 8.23
C LYS A 250 16.96 -15.44 7.84
N GLU A 251 16.37 -15.39 6.67
CA GLU A 251 15.71 -16.55 6.08
C GLU A 251 16.71 -17.68 5.78
N ALA A 252 16.19 -18.90 5.68
CA ALA A 252 16.96 -20.07 5.34
C ALA A 252 17.52 -19.96 3.91
N ILE A 253 18.80 -20.34 3.72
CA ILE A 253 19.43 -20.42 2.40
C ILE A 253 19.60 -21.88 2.02
N GLY A 254 18.99 -22.26 0.89
CA GLY A 254 19.13 -23.57 0.27
C GLY A 254 19.85 -23.52 -1.08
N SER A 255 19.92 -24.66 -1.75
CA SER A 255 20.43 -24.79 -3.12
C SER A 255 19.70 -25.91 -3.87
N MET A 256 19.96 -26.06 -5.17
CA MET A 256 19.21 -26.91 -6.11
C MET A 256 17.80 -26.38 -6.43
N GLY A 257 17.17 -26.96 -7.45
CA GLY A 257 15.80 -26.62 -7.82
C GLY A 257 14.77 -27.37 -6.97
N ASP A 258 13.55 -26.83 -6.88
CA ASP A 258 12.41 -27.51 -6.27
C ASP A 258 11.95 -28.67 -7.18
N ASP A 259 12.30 -29.89 -6.79
CA ASP A 259 11.89 -31.13 -7.47
C ASP A 259 10.62 -31.74 -6.88
N THR A 260 9.99 -31.07 -5.92
CA THR A 260 8.76 -31.56 -5.30
C THR A 260 7.55 -31.36 -6.23
N PRO A 261 6.53 -32.24 -6.15
CA PRO A 261 5.33 -32.07 -6.95
C PRO A 261 4.64 -30.74 -6.64
N LEU A 262 4.05 -30.11 -7.66
CA LEU A 262 3.17 -28.95 -7.46
C LEU A 262 2.09 -29.29 -6.42
N ALA A 263 1.73 -28.32 -5.58
CA ALA A 263 0.83 -28.55 -4.45
C ALA A 263 -0.48 -29.26 -4.82
N VAL A 264 -1.03 -28.99 -6.01
CA VAL A 264 -2.28 -29.58 -6.51
C VAL A 264 -2.18 -31.08 -6.86
N ILE A 265 -0.98 -31.60 -7.16
CA ILE A 265 -0.73 -33.01 -7.48
C ILE A 265 0.10 -33.70 -6.39
N SER A 266 0.28 -33.05 -5.24
CA SER A 266 1.05 -33.63 -4.13
C SER A 266 0.20 -34.67 -3.41
N ASP A 267 0.79 -35.83 -3.12
CA ASP A 267 0.15 -36.85 -2.28
C ASP A 267 0.17 -36.48 -0.77
N LYS A 268 0.82 -35.37 -0.41
CA LYS A 268 0.88 -34.83 0.94
C LYS A 268 -0.01 -33.59 1.07
N PRO A 269 -0.64 -33.35 2.24
CA PRO A 269 -1.39 -32.13 2.48
C PRO A 269 -0.46 -30.92 2.37
N ARG A 270 -0.88 -29.90 1.60
CA ARG A 270 -0.15 -28.64 1.42
C ARG A 270 -0.99 -27.46 1.89
N LEU A 271 -0.33 -26.48 2.49
CA LEU A 271 -0.98 -25.24 2.91
C LEU A 271 -1.46 -24.43 1.71
N ILE A 272 -2.53 -23.65 1.90
CA ILE A 272 -3.12 -22.82 0.85
C ILE A 272 -2.11 -21.82 0.28
N SER A 273 -1.19 -21.30 1.09
CA SER A 273 -0.12 -20.41 0.64
C SER A 273 0.71 -21.02 -0.51
N GLN A 274 0.95 -22.33 -0.52
CA GLN A 274 1.76 -23.00 -1.56
C GLN A 274 1.10 -23.04 -2.95
N PHE A 275 -0.20 -22.72 -3.03
CA PHE A 275 -0.90 -22.55 -4.31
C PHE A 275 -0.73 -21.13 -4.88
N PHE A 276 -0.26 -20.18 -4.07
CA PHE A 276 0.10 -18.84 -4.52
C PHE A 276 1.58 -18.84 -4.92
N ARG A 277 1.85 -18.29 -6.09
CA ARG A 277 3.22 -18.07 -6.56
C ARG A 277 3.50 -16.58 -6.56
N GLN A 278 4.67 -16.20 -6.04
CA GLN A 278 5.09 -14.81 -6.05
C GLN A 278 5.24 -14.35 -7.50
N ASN A 279 4.59 -13.25 -7.82
CA ASN A 279 4.85 -12.58 -9.09
C ASN A 279 6.20 -11.88 -9.01
N PHE A 280 6.88 -11.83 -10.13
CA PHE A 280 8.10 -11.04 -10.29
C PHE A 280 8.08 -10.40 -11.67
N SER A 281 8.68 -9.23 -11.78
CA SER A 281 8.76 -8.52 -13.05
C SER A 281 9.95 -9.00 -13.87
N GLN A 282 9.74 -9.11 -15.17
CA GLN A 282 10.79 -9.41 -16.14
C GLN A 282 10.64 -8.43 -17.30
N VAL A 283 11.72 -7.75 -17.66
CA VAL A 283 11.82 -6.80 -18.80
C VAL A 283 10.99 -5.52 -18.65
N THR A 284 9.73 -5.60 -18.24
CA THR A 284 8.76 -4.50 -18.17
C THR A 284 9.17 -3.42 -17.17
N ASN A 285 9.53 -3.83 -15.95
CA ASN A 285 10.07 -2.99 -14.90
C ASN A 285 11.18 -3.73 -14.13
N PRO A 286 12.24 -3.03 -13.69
CA PRO A 286 13.33 -3.65 -12.95
C PRO A 286 12.88 -3.99 -11.51
N PRO A 287 13.37 -5.10 -10.93
CA PRO A 287 13.30 -5.31 -9.48
C PRO A 287 14.24 -4.34 -8.75
N ILE A 288 13.94 -4.07 -7.48
CA ILE A 288 14.74 -3.21 -6.60
C ILE A 288 15.64 -4.09 -5.73
N ASP A 289 16.85 -3.64 -5.40
CA ASP A 289 17.74 -4.32 -4.45
C ASP A 289 17.32 -4.02 -3.00
N PRO A 290 16.71 -4.97 -2.26
CA PRO A 290 16.21 -4.71 -0.92
C PRO A 290 17.31 -4.53 0.14
N LEU A 291 18.57 -4.81 -0.20
CA LEU A 291 19.71 -4.65 0.70
C LEU A 291 20.40 -3.30 0.47
N ARG A 292 20.70 -2.97 -0.79
CA ARG A 292 21.44 -1.74 -1.16
C ARG A 292 20.54 -0.52 -1.26
N GLU A 293 19.29 -0.71 -1.67
CA GLU A 293 18.31 0.36 -1.90
C GLU A 293 17.20 0.36 -0.83
N ARG A 294 17.46 -0.26 0.33
CA ARG A 294 16.48 -0.37 1.43
C ARG A 294 15.83 0.95 1.84
N HIS A 295 16.56 2.07 1.73
CA HIS A 295 16.09 3.39 2.13
C HIS A 295 14.90 3.90 1.30
N VAL A 296 14.68 3.37 0.08
CA VAL A 296 13.50 3.72 -0.73
C VAL A 296 12.29 2.84 -0.45
N MET A 297 12.46 1.77 0.35
CA MET A 297 11.41 0.82 0.70
C MET A 297 10.84 1.10 2.10
N SER A 298 9.60 0.69 2.35
CA SER A 298 8.97 0.83 3.66
C SER A 298 7.97 -0.29 3.92
N LEU A 299 7.89 -0.72 5.19
CA LEU A 299 6.87 -1.64 5.70
C LEU A 299 5.90 -0.93 6.65
N LYS A 300 5.88 0.42 6.62
CA LYS A 300 5.03 1.18 7.52
C LYS A 300 3.57 0.85 7.30
N THR A 301 2.91 0.42 8.36
CA THR A 301 1.49 0.05 8.38
C THR A 301 0.75 1.06 9.24
N ARG A 302 -0.43 1.49 8.80
CA ARG A 302 -1.22 2.53 9.49
C ARG A 302 -2.60 1.99 9.85
N PHE A 303 -3.12 2.47 10.98
CA PHE A 303 -4.46 2.17 11.46
C PHE A 303 -5.32 3.43 11.42
N GLY A 304 -6.60 3.28 11.09
CA GLY A 304 -7.56 4.39 11.07
C GLY A 304 -7.29 5.47 10.01
N ASN A 305 -6.39 5.23 9.04
CA ASN A 305 -5.89 6.26 8.13
C ASN A 305 -6.73 6.47 6.86
N LEU A 306 -7.84 5.78 6.69
CA LEU A 306 -8.67 5.91 5.47
C LEU A 306 -9.61 7.13 5.59
N ALA A 307 -9.04 8.23 6.07
CA ALA A 307 -9.62 9.56 6.01
C ALA A 307 -9.72 10.02 4.55
N ASN A 308 -10.57 11.00 4.29
CA ASN A 308 -10.84 11.43 2.92
C ASN A 308 -9.60 12.10 2.29
N ILE A 309 -9.21 11.67 1.09
CA ILE A 309 -8.09 12.22 0.34
C ILE A 309 -8.21 13.72 0.06
N LEU A 310 -9.45 14.21 0.02
CA LEU A 310 -9.77 15.58 -0.35
C LEU A 310 -10.02 16.50 0.84
N ASP A 311 -10.18 15.94 2.04
CA ASP A 311 -10.50 16.76 3.22
C ASP A 311 -9.22 17.29 3.87
N VAL A 312 -9.08 18.61 3.86
CA VAL A 312 -7.97 19.34 4.48
C VAL A 312 -8.34 19.82 5.89
N ARG A 313 -9.61 19.65 6.31
CA ARG A 313 -10.11 20.23 7.56
C ARG A 313 -10.10 19.19 8.68
N ASP A 314 -9.23 19.45 9.66
CA ASP A 314 -9.29 18.96 11.04
C ASP A 314 -9.16 17.44 11.24
N GLN A 315 -8.13 16.82 10.65
CA GLN A 315 -7.70 15.47 11.02
C GLN A 315 -6.85 15.52 12.30
N ARG A 316 -7.47 15.83 13.45
CA ARG A 316 -6.83 15.66 14.78
C ARG A 316 -7.00 14.23 15.30
N GLU A 317 -7.04 13.25 14.41
CA GLU A 317 -7.14 11.85 14.82
C GLU A 317 -5.72 11.29 14.95
N ARG A 318 -5.45 10.72 16.12
CA ARG A 318 -4.19 10.05 16.45
C ARG A 318 -4.03 8.83 15.55
N VAL A 319 -3.17 8.93 14.54
CA VAL A 319 -2.86 7.80 13.65
C VAL A 319 -1.84 6.89 14.34
N LEU A 320 -2.20 5.63 14.54
CA LEU A 320 -1.26 4.61 14.98
C LEU A 320 -0.48 4.09 13.77
N VAL A 321 0.85 4.18 13.86
CA VAL A 321 1.78 3.73 12.81
C VAL A 321 2.68 2.64 13.37
N LEU A 322 2.77 1.54 12.63
CA LEU A 322 3.73 0.48 12.87
C LEU A 322 4.85 0.56 11.83
N ASP A 323 6.06 0.21 12.23
CA ASP A 323 7.19 0.09 11.30
C ASP A 323 7.15 -1.20 10.47
N SER A 324 6.31 -2.16 10.86
CA SER A 324 6.16 -3.46 10.20
C SER A 324 4.72 -3.96 10.38
N PRO A 325 4.16 -4.70 9.40
CA PRO A 325 2.89 -5.42 9.56
C PRO A 325 3.03 -6.67 10.45
N VAL A 326 4.25 -7.07 10.81
CA VAL A 326 4.53 -8.26 11.62
C VAL A 326 4.43 -7.93 13.11
N LEU A 327 3.56 -8.67 13.80
CA LEU A 327 3.26 -8.46 15.22
C LEU A 327 3.73 -9.65 16.05
N THR A 328 4.35 -9.38 17.19
CA THR A 328 4.54 -10.39 18.23
C THR A 328 3.22 -10.60 18.99
N GLY A 329 3.12 -11.69 19.76
CA GLY A 329 1.96 -11.89 20.65
C GLY A 329 1.75 -10.73 21.63
N GLU A 330 2.85 -10.10 22.08
CA GLU A 330 2.78 -8.88 22.87
C GLU A 330 2.17 -7.72 22.10
N HIS A 331 2.66 -7.43 20.89
CA HIS A 331 2.10 -6.36 20.06
C HIS A 331 0.61 -6.56 19.79
N TRP A 332 0.18 -7.80 19.50
CA TRP A 332 -1.23 -8.16 19.32
C TRP A 332 -2.09 -7.77 20.54
N ALA A 333 -1.65 -8.15 21.75
CA ALA A 333 -2.38 -7.82 22.97
C ALA A 333 -2.43 -6.31 23.24
N ARG A 334 -1.30 -5.60 23.03
CA ARG A 334 -1.22 -4.14 23.18
C ARG A 334 -2.18 -3.43 22.22
N LEU A 335 -2.23 -3.85 20.95
CA LEU A 335 -3.15 -3.31 19.95
C LEU A 335 -4.61 -3.55 20.35
N LYS A 336 -4.94 -4.77 20.75
CA LYS A 336 -6.29 -5.13 21.18
C LYS A 336 -6.73 -4.31 22.40
N ALA A 337 -5.82 -4.09 23.36
CA ALA A 337 -6.07 -3.26 24.53
C ALA A 337 -6.22 -1.77 24.18
N HIS A 338 -5.39 -1.25 23.28
CA HIS A 338 -5.45 0.14 22.82
C HIS A 338 -6.78 0.47 22.14
N PHE A 339 -7.21 -0.36 21.19
CA PHE A 339 -8.45 -0.12 20.45
C PHE A 339 -9.70 -0.45 21.26
N GLY A 340 -9.59 -1.34 22.26
CA GLY A 340 -10.64 -1.60 23.26
C GLY A 340 -12.02 -1.81 22.65
N GLY A 341 -12.94 -0.87 22.89
CA GLY A 341 -14.32 -0.94 22.39
C GLY A 341 -14.47 -0.94 20.87
N ALA A 342 -13.47 -0.52 20.10
CA ALA A 342 -13.47 -0.55 18.64
C ALA A 342 -13.15 -1.93 18.05
N VAL A 343 -12.66 -2.85 18.88
CA VAL A 343 -12.29 -4.22 18.46
C VAL A 343 -13.53 -5.09 18.24
N ALA A 344 -13.50 -5.87 17.18
CA ALA A 344 -14.31 -7.07 16.98
C ALA A 344 -13.40 -8.27 16.74
N GLU A 345 -13.54 -9.29 17.56
CA GLU A 345 -12.84 -10.56 17.37
C GLU A 345 -13.72 -11.51 16.57
N ILE A 346 -13.14 -12.12 15.54
CA ILE A 346 -13.82 -13.05 14.64
C ILE A 346 -13.11 -14.40 14.74
N ASP A 347 -13.83 -15.38 15.29
CA ASP A 347 -13.36 -16.76 15.34
C ASP A 347 -13.33 -17.35 13.92
N CYS A 348 -12.14 -17.68 13.43
CA CYS A 348 -11.89 -18.31 12.15
C CYS A 348 -11.84 -19.84 12.25
N THR A 349 -12.62 -20.45 13.14
CA THR A 349 -12.77 -21.91 13.24
C THR A 349 -14.20 -22.38 12.94
N PHE A 350 -14.37 -23.69 12.72
CA PHE A 350 -15.66 -24.34 12.47
C PHE A 350 -15.69 -25.76 13.03
N ASP A 351 -16.89 -26.31 13.27
CA ASP A 351 -17.04 -27.61 13.92
C ASP A 351 -16.48 -28.76 13.09
N ALA A 352 -15.73 -29.64 13.74
CA ALA A 352 -15.17 -30.84 13.17
C ALA A 352 -16.25 -31.81 12.65
N GLY A 353 -15.82 -32.72 11.77
CA GLY A 353 -16.68 -33.68 11.08
C GLY A 353 -17.61 -33.03 10.06
N GLY A 354 -17.95 -33.72 8.96
CA GLY A 354 -18.81 -33.18 7.90
C GLY A 354 -18.06 -32.85 6.61
N GLY A 355 -18.80 -32.33 5.62
CA GLY A 355 -18.31 -32.11 4.26
C GLY A 355 -17.96 -30.65 3.93
N PRO A 356 -17.64 -30.37 2.65
CA PRO A 356 -17.24 -29.04 2.17
C PRO A 356 -18.23 -27.90 2.48
N GLU A 357 -19.51 -28.21 2.65
CA GLU A 357 -20.54 -27.23 3.00
C GLU A 357 -20.30 -26.55 4.34
N LYS A 358 -19.67 -27.23 5.30
CA LYS A 358 -19.35 -26.62 6.60
C LYS A 358 -18.32 -25.50 6.46
N LEU A 359 -17.26 -25.72 5.69
CA LEU A 359 -16.28 -24.68 5.39
C LEU A 359 -16.92 -23.51 4.65
N ARG A 360 -17.80 -23.78 3.67
CA ARG A 360 -18.54 -22.74 2.96
C ARG A 360 -19.42 -21.91 3.90
N ALA A 361 -20.15 -22.57 4.80
CA ALA A 361 -20.97 -21.90 5.81
C ALA A 361 -20.11 -21.08 6.79
N ALA A 362 -18.95 -21.59 7.20
CA ALA A 362 -18.03 -20.88 8.08
C ALA A 362 -17.44 -19.63 7.41
N ILE A 363 -17.06 -19.72 6.13
CA ILE A 363 -16.61 -18.57 5.32
C ILE A 363 -17.73 -17.52 5.22
N GLN A 364 -18.97 -17.95 5.00
CA GLN A 364 -20.10 -17.02 4.96
C GLN A 364 -20.37 -16.37 6.32
N ARG A 365 -20.22 -17.13 7.41
CA ARG A 365 -20.36 -16.65 8.78
C ARG A 365 -19.36 -15.53 9.07
N ILE A 366 -18.06 -15.76 8.86
CA ILE A 366 -17.03 -14.73 9.17
C ILE A 366 -17.19 -13.47 8.32
N ARG A 367 -17.70 -13.59 7.07
CA ARG A 367 -18.03 -12.43 6.23
C ARG A 367 -19.16 -11.60 6.83
N ASN A 368 -20.24 -12.26 7.25
CA ASN A 368 -21.40 -11.60 7.84
C ASN A 368 -21.05 -10.97 9.20
N GLU A 369 -20.29 -11.66 10.04
CA GLU A 369 -19.81 -11.14 11.33
C GLU A 369 -18.93 -9.91 11.14
N ALA A 370 -17.99 -9.95 10.19
CA ALA A 370 -17.16 -8.79 9.85
C ALA A 370 -18.00 -7.61 9.38
N GLU A 371 -18.91 -7.82 8.43
CA GLU A 371 -19.80 -6.75 7.94
C GLU A 371 -20.63 -6.17 9.07
N GLN A 372 -21.24 -7.00 9.90
CA GLN A 372 -22.07 -6.57 11.02
C GLN A 372 -21.24 -5.76 12.03
N ALA A 373 -20.03 -6.23 12.36
CA ALA A 373 -19.13 -5.52 13.26
C ALA A 373 -18.80 -4.12 12.74
N VAL A 374 -18.40 -4.00 11.46
CA VAL A 374 -18.08 -2.70 10.86
C VAL A 374 -19.30 -1.78 10.85
N ARG A 375 -20.49 -2.30 10.51
CA ARG A 375 -21.75 -1.52 10.56
C ARG A 375 -22.13 -1.07 11.98
N GLN A 376 -21.67 -1.77 13.00
CA GLN A 376 -21.82 -1.39 14.41
C GLN A 376 -20.74 -0.40 14.89
N GLY A 377 -19.86 0.07 14.00
CA GLY A 377 -18.81 1.04 14.33
C GLY A 377 -17.51 0.40 14.84
N LYS A 378 -17.33 -0.91 14.68
CA LYS A 378 -16.05 -1.57 14.99
C LYS A 378 -15.06 -1.29 13.86
N SER A 379 -14.00 -0.54 14.17
CA SER A 379 -12.97 -0.16 13.20
C SER A 379 -11.80 -1.16 13.14
N GLU A 380 -11.77 -2.16 14.02
CA GLU A 380 -10.64 -3.06 14.14
C GLU A 380 -11.08 -4.53 14.22
N LEU A 381 -10.89 -5.26 13.13
CA LEU A 381 -11.25 -6.67 13.03
C LEU A 381 -10.02 -7.53 13.39
N PHE A 382 -10.17 -8.40 14.37
CA PHE A 382 -9.14 -9.34 14.81
C PHE A 382 -9.58 -10.76 14.47
N LEU A 383 -9.05 -11.29 13.37
CA LEU A 383 -9.34 -12.63 12.86
C LEU A 383 -8.40 -13.62 13.53
N THR A 384 -8.92 -14.71 14.06
CA THR A 384 -8.08 -15.67 14.77
C THR A 384 -8.54 -17.11 14.68
N ASP A 385 -7.58 -18.02 14.59
CA ASP A 385 -7.78 -19.47 14.66
C ASP A 385 -7.40 -20.08 16.04
N GLU A 386 -7.28 -19.27 17.10
CA GLU A 386 -6.84 -19.74 18.43
C GLU A 386 -7.71 -20.88 18.98
N ALA A 387 -9.01 -20.88 18.65
CA ALA A 387 -9.99 -21.87 19.08
C ALA A 387 -9.85 -23.25 18.40
N ILE A 388 -8.81 -23.48 17.58
CA ILE A 388 -8.49 -24.82 17.04
C ILE A 388 -8.39 -25.82 18.18
N GLY A 389 -9.01 -26.99 17.99
CA GLY A 389 -9.05 -28.07 18.96
C GLY A 389 -9.64 -29.35 18.36
N GLU A 390 -9.91 -30.36 19.19
CA GLU A 390 -10.41 -31.66 18.75
C GLU A 390 -11.74 -31.56 17.96
N ASP A 391 -12.64 -30.70 18.43
CA ASP A 391 -13.95 -30.46 17.81
C ASP A 391 -14.00 -29.22 16.89
N ARG A 392 -12.87 -28.53 16.70
CA ARG A 392 -12.80 -27.23 16.01
C ARG A 392 -11.65 -27.20 14.99
N VAL A 393 -12.01 -27.11 13.72
CA VAL A 393 -11.06 -27.02 12.60
C VAL A 393 -10.83 -25.55 12.23
N GLY A 394 -9.58 -25.17 12.00
CA GLY A 394 -9.21 -23.84 11.52
C GLY A 394 -9.59 -23.61 10.06
N ILE A 395 -10.13 -22.43 9.76
CA ILE A 395 -10.15 -21.92 8.38
C ILE A 395 -8.73 -21.45 8.07
N ALA A 396 -8.15 -21.94 6.97
CA ALA A 396 -6.84 -21.49 6.53
C ALA A 396 -6.76 -19.95 6.51
N GLY A 397 -5.73 -19.38 7.14
CA GLY A 397 -5.66 -17.93 7.44
C GLY A 397 -5.80 -17.08 6.18
N VAL A 398 -5.14 -17.49 5.09
CA VAL A 398 -5.24 -16.85 3.76
C VAL A 398 -6.68 -16.79 3.26
N LEU A 399 -7.46 -17.86 3.42
CA LEU A 399 -8.86 -17.90 2.99
C LEU A 399 -9.75 -17.02 3.88
N ALA A 400 -9.52 -17.01 5.19
CA ALA A 400 -10.27 -16.18 6.12
C ALA A 400 -10.09 -14.69 5.82
N VAL A 401 -8.83 -14.24 5.67
CA VAL A 401 -8.50 -12.84 5.33
C VAL A 401 -9.07 -12.48 3.96
N ALA A 402 -8.84 -13.30 2.92
CA ALA A 402 -9.36 -13.02 1.59
C ALA A 402 -10.89 -12.95 1.56
N ALA A 403 -11.57 -13.83 2.29
CA ALA A 403 -13.03 -13.85 2.37
C ALA A 403 -13.58 -12.57 2.99
N VAL A 404 -13.01 -12.12 4.11
CA VAL A 404 -13.43 -10.90 4.81
C VAL A 404 -13.06 -9.66 4.00
N HIS A 405 -11.81 -9.54 3.57
CA HIS A 405 -11.31 -8.41 2.79
C HIS A 405 -12.17 -8.15 1.55
N THR A 406 -12.35 -9.17 0.71
CA THR A 406 -13.09 -9.02 -0.55
C THR A 406 -14.58 -8.72 -0.33
N HIS A 407 -15.18 -9.28 0.72
CA HIS A 407 -16.57 -8.99 1.10
C HIS A 407 -16.76 -7.55 1.54
N LEU A 408 -15.86 -7.04 2.39
CA LEU A 408 -15.89 -5.65 2.84
C LEU A 408 -15.64 -4.66 1.69
N VAL A 409 -14.75 -4.99 0.74
CA VAL A 409 -14.54 -4.16 -0.47
C VAL A 409 -15.81 -4.07 -1.29
N ARG A 410 -16.44 -5.22 -1.61
CA ARG A 410 -17.69 -5.28 -2.38
C ARG A 410 -18.85 -4.56 -1.71
N SER A 411 -18.85 -4.51 -0.38
CA SER A 411 -19.88 -3.85 0.41
C SER A 411 -19.59 -2.37 0.68
N GLY A 412 -18.46 -1.84 0.19
CA GLY A 412 -18.03 -0.46 0.44
C GLY A 412 -17.62 -0.18 1.88
N LEU A 413 -17.30 -1.22 2.66
CA LEU A 413 -16.99 -1.15 4.09
C LEU A 413 -15.50 -1.28 4.42
N ARG A 414 -14.66 -1.67 3.45
CA ARG A 414 -13.21 -1.91 3.69
C ARG A 414 -12.48 -0.66 4.19
N SER A 415 -12.94 0.54 3.83
CA SER A 415 -12.35 1.80 4.29
C SER A 415 -12.63 2.16 5.75
N TYR A 416 -13.51 1.43 6.42
CA TYR A 416 -13.92 1.74 7.79
C TYR A 416 -13.24 0.85 8.83
N ALA A 417 -12.52 -0.20 8.41
CA ALA A 417 -11.90 -1.11 9.35
C ALA A 417 -10.55 -1.67 8.89
N SER A 418 -9.63 -1.80 9.84
CA SER A 418 -8.40 -2.56 9.69
C SER A 418 -8.68 -4.06 9.89
N ILE A 419 -7.90 -4.90 9.22
CA ILE A 419 -7.99 -6.37 9.35
C ILE A 419 -6.66 -6.86 9.91
N ASN A 420 -6.71 -7.40 11.12
CA ASN A 420 -5.59 -7.99 11.84
C ASN A 420 -5.80 -9.51 11.87
N VAL A 421 -4.76 -10.29 11.63
CA VAL A 421 -4.86 -11.76 11.59
C VAL A 421 -3.84 -12.41 12.52
N ARG A 422 -4.31 -13.40 13.29
CA ARG A 422 -3.50 -14.34 14.05
C ARG A 422 -3.81 -15.75 13.54
N THR A 423 -2.81 -16.41 13.00
CA THR A 423 -2.93 -17.74 12.37
C THR A 423 -1.78 -18.64 12.82
N ALA A 424 -2.08 -19.91 13.09
CA ALA A 424 -1.10 -20.92 13.44
C ALA A 424 -0.29 -21.43 12.21
N GLU A 425 -0.83 -21.29 10.99
CA GLU A 425 -0.19 -21.76 9.75
C GLU A 425 0.97 -20.85 9.27
N CYS A 426 1.00 -19.59 9.71
CA CYS A 426 1.96 -18.60 9.21
C CYS A 426 3.32 -18.76 9.90
N LEU A 427 4.29 -19.35 9.17
CA LEU A 427 5.65 -19.56 9.65
C LEU A 427 6.70 -18.75 8.87
N ASP A 428 6.62 -18.77 7.54
CA ASP A 428 7.66 -18.26 6.64
C ASP A 428 7.30 -16.89 6.04
N THR A 429 8.29 -16.27 5.37
CA THR A 429 8.13 -14.97 4.71
C THR A 429 7.08 -15.00 3.60
N HIS A 430 6.89 -16.15 2.95
CA HIS A 430 5.92 -16.32 1.87
C HIS A 430 4.49 -16.25 2.38
N TYR A 431 4.17 -16.91 3.50
CA TYR A 431 2.83 -16.88 4.09
C TYR A 431 2.47 -15.45 4.51
N TYR A 432 3.39 -14.71 5.13
CA TYR A 432 3.19 -13.27 5.41
C TYR A 432 2.88 -12.48 4.14
N ALA A 433 3.65 -12.69 3.06
CA ALA A 433 3.46 -11.98 1.80
C ALA A 433 2.14 -12.31 1.08
N VAL A 434 1.54 -13.47 1.33
CA VAL A 434 0.21 -13.84 0.78
C VAL A 434 -0.94 -13.29 1.62
N LEU A 435 -0.74 -13.17 2.94
CA LEU A 435 -1.72 -12.59 3.86
C LEU A 435 -1.90 -11.09 3.65
N ILE A 436 -0.79 -10.38 3.43
CA ILE A 436 -0.73 -8.94 3.15
C ILE A 436 -1.19 -8.68 1.72
#